data_AF-A0A5C6FHC2-F1
#
_entry.id   AF-A0A5C6FHC2-F1
#
_cell.length_a   1.000
_cell.length_b   1.000
_cell.length_c   1.000
_cell.angle_alpha   90.00
_cell.angle_beta   90.00
_cell.angle_gamma   90.00
#
_symmetry.space_group_name_H-M   'P 1'
#
loop_
_entity.id
_entity.type
_entity.pdbx_description
1 polymer ?
#
loop_
_entity_poly.entity_id
_entity_poly.type
_entity_poly.pdbx_seq_one_letter_code
_entity_poly.pdbx_strand_id
1 'polypeptide(L)'
;MTPTPETSESLLIRVRDPEDRAAWDRFDAIYRPVVYRVARRAGWQHCDAEDLTQRVMVSVAKAVPEWRKDHSKGGFRSWLYAIARNALISTLRKSGREPAGGGSEFLLQSQTIEGPASELERLIDQEHHRSLLRRAAELVRDEFKDTSWQAFWLTTLGELSVPEAAEKLQLSTGAVYAARSRILRRLQEVAGQYDHEEMATQL
;
A
#
# COMPACT_ATOMS: atom_id res chain seq x y z
N MET A 1 17.66 -2.33 9.22
CA MET A 1 16.23 -2.51 8.93
C MET A 1 15.54 -1.22 9.32
N THR A 2 15.19 -0.38 8.36
CA THR A 2 14.33 0.78 8.60
C THR A 2 12.94 0.25 8.95
N PRO A 3 12.34 0.65 10.09
CA PRO A 3 10.98 0.22 10.41
C PRO A 3 10.06 0.72 9.30
N THR A 4 9.44 -0.22 8.57
CA THR A 4 8.36 0.07 7.65
C THR A 4 7.29 0.80 8.47
N PRO A 5 6.89 2.04 8.14
CA PRO A 5 6.01 2.83 8.99
C PRO A 5 4.78 1.99 9.30
N GLU A 6 4.61 1.52 10.54
CA GLU A 6 3.47 0.72 10.96
C GLU A 6 2.21 1.55 10.81
N THR A 7 1.08 0.89 10.54
CA THR A 7 -0.19 1.60 10.47
C THR A 7 -0.44 2.13 11.86
N SER A 8 -0.65 3.44 11.98
CA SER A 8 -0.74 4.12 13.27
C SER A 8 -1.63 3.30 14.22
N GLU A 9 -1.09 2.94 15.39
CA GLU A 9 -1.77 2.09 16.36
C GLU A 9 -3.09 2.73 16.80
N SER A 10 -3.16 4.06 16.78
CA SER A 10 -4.38 4.84 17.02
C SER A 10 -5.47 4.55 15.97
N LEU A 11 -5.12 4.49 14.68
CA LEU A 11 -6.05 4.15 13.59
C LEU A 11 -6.54 2.71 13.72
N LEU A 12 -5.64 1.79 14.08
CA LEU A 12 -5.98 0.37 14.28
C LEU A 12 -6.89 0.13 15.48
N ILE A 13 -6.80 0.95 16.53
CA ILE A 13 -7.73 0.89 17.66
C ILE A 13 -9.09 1.43 17.24
N ARG A 14 -9.13 2.59 16.56
CA ARG A 14 -10.37 3.25 16.16
C ARG A 14 -11.18 2.48 15.12
N VAL A 15 -10.52 1.87 14.14
CA VAL A 15 -11.20 1.08 13.09
C VAL A 15 -11.91 -0.18 13.64
N ARG A 16 -11.65 -0.56 14.90
CA ARG A 16 -12.36 -1.66 15.57
C ARG A 16 -13.75 -1.26 16.04
N ASP A 17 -13.99 0.04 16.22
CA ASP A 17 -15.32 0.57 16.50
C ASP A 17 -16.13 0.64 15.20
N PRO A 18 -17.20 -0.17 15.04
CA PRO A 18 -18.04 -0.14 13.84
C PRO A 18 -18.72 1.20 13.59
N GLU A 19 -18.87 2.03 14.63
CA GLU A 19 -19.52 3.34 14.54
C GLU A 19 -18.54 4.46 14.13
N ASP A 20 -17.22 4.25 14.23
CA ASP A 20 -16.20 5.23 13.82
C ASP A 20 -15.97 5.19 12.29
N ARG A 21 -16.96 5.74 11.58
CA ARG A 21 -16.92 5.88 10.11
C ARG A 21 -15.70 6.65 9.62
N ALA A 22 -15.24 7.66 10.36
CA ALA A 22 -14.08 8.45 9.96
C ALA A 22 -12.78 7.61 9.98
N ALA A 23 -12.62 6.75 10.98
CA ALA A 23 -11.51 5.80 11.03
C ALA A 23 -11.60 4.77 9.90
N TRP A 24 -12.80 4.25 9.62
CA TRP A 24 -13.02 3.34 8.48
C TRP A 24 -12.71 3.99 7.13
N ASP A 25 -13.18 5.21 6.87
CA ASP A 25 -12.93 5.92 5.61
C ASP A 25 -11.44 6.17 5.40
N ARG A 26 -10.71 6.54 6.47
CA ARG A 26 -9.26 6.69 6.42
C ARG A 26 -8.57 5.35 6.15
N PHE A 27 -9.01 4.28 6.81
CA PHE A 27 -8.52 2.93 6.59
C PHE A 27 -8.74 2.46 5.13
N ASP A 28 -9.96 2.60 4.63
CA ASP A 28 -10.36 2.22 3.27
C ASP A 28 -9.53 2.99 2.24
N ALA A 29 -9.39 4.30 2.42
CA ALA A 29 -8.53 5.11 1.58
C ALA A 29 -7.11 4.53 1.53
N ILE A 30 -6.53 4.07 2.67
CA ILE A 30 -5.16 3.50 2.74
C ILE A 30 -5.07 2.20 1.98
N TYR A 31 -5.97 1.26 2.28
CA TYR A 31 -5.75 -0.13 1.89
C TYR A 31 -6.49 -0.57 0.64
N ARG A 32 -7.65 0.02 0.32
CA ARG A 32 -8.38 -0.30 -0.93
C ARG A 32 -7.49 -0.15 -2.17
N PRO A 33 -6.74 0.95 -2.35
CA PRO A 33 -5.89 1.11 -3.54
C PRO A 33 -4.71 0.13 -3.56
N VAL A 34 -4.23 -0.30 -2.39
CA VAL A 34 -3.16 -1.30 -2.26
C VAL A 34 -3.64 -2.65 -2.75
N VAL A 35 -4.77 -3.12 -2.22
CA VAL A 35 -5.38 -4.41 -2.61
C VAL A 35 -5.67 -4.43 -4.11
N TYR A 36 -6.26 -3.36 -4.63
CA TYR A 36 -6.54 -3.25 -6.06
C TYR A 36 -5.27 -3.33 -6.92
N ARG A 37 -4.21 -2.59 -6.58
CA ARG A 37 -2.98 -2.59 -7.39
C ARG A 37 -2.21 -3.89 -7.29
N VAL A 38 -2.25 -4.56 -6.15
CA VAL A 38 -1.73 -5.93 -6.00
C VAL A 38 -2.47 -6.90 -6.92
N ALA A 39 -3.80 -6.85 -6.97
CA ALA A 39 -4.59 -7.67 -7.88
C ALA A 39 -4.25 -7.39 -9.36
N ARG A 40 -4.12 -6.11 -9.73
CA ARG A 40 -3.73 -5.70 -11.09
C ARG A 40 -2.32 -6.17 -11.45
N ARG A 41 -1.36 -6.10 -10.52
CA ARG A 41 0.01 -6.61 -10.71
C ARG A 41 0.06 -8.13 -10.80
N ALA A 42 -0.86 -8.82 -10.12
CA ALA A 42 -1.05 -10.26 -10.27
C ALA A 42 -1.73 -10.65 -11.60
N GLY A 43 -1.96 -9.71 -12.53
CA GLY A 43 -2.50 -9.98 -13.87
C GLY A 43 -4.03 -9.97 -13.98
N TRP A 44 -4.75 -9.61 -12.91
CA TRP A 44 -6.21 -9.65 -12.90
C TRP A 44 -6.78 -8.52 -13.76
N GLN A 45 -7.85 -8.80 -14.52
CA GLN A 45 -8.59 -7.76 -15.24
C GLN A 45 -9.25 -6.76 -14.27
N HIS A 46 -9.61 -5.59 -14.79
CA HIS A 46 -10.06 -4.46 -13.97
C HIS A 46 -11.28 -4.83 -13.12
N CYS A 47 -12.32 -5.39 -13.75
CA CYS A 47 -13.55 -5.77 -13.05
C CYS A 47 -13.29 -6.79 -11.93
N ASP A 48 -12.48 -7.83 -12.20
CA ASP A 48 -12.16 -8.84 -11.20
C ASP A 48 -11.33 -8.28 -10.04
N ALA A 49 -10.44 -7.32 -10.33
CA ALA A 49 -9.64 -6.65 -9.31
C ALA A 49 -10.51 -5.75 -8.40
N GLU A 50 -11.49 -5.04 -8.95
CA GLU A 50 -12.45 -4.26 -8.16
C GLU A 50 -13.32 -5.15 -7.27
N ASP A 51 -13.84 -6.23 -7.84
CA ASP A 51 -14.67 -7.21 -7.14
C ASP A 51 -13.93 -7.88 -5.98
N LEU A 52 -12.69 -8.31 -6.23
CA LEU A 52 -11.81 -8.86 -5.20
C LEU A 52 -11.56 -7.82 -4.10
N THR A 53 -11.22 -6.59 -4.49
CA THR A 53 -10.94 -5.51 -3.55
C THR A 53 -12.13 -5.28 -2.62
N GLN A 54 -13.34 -5.19 -3.18
CA GLN A 54 -14.55 -5.01 -2.39
C GLN A 54 -14.77 -6.16 -1.39
N ARG A 55 -14.57 -7.41 -1.83
CA ARG A 55 -14.68 -8.58 -0.94
C ARG A 55 -13.67 -8.54 0.20
N VAL A 56 -12.42 -8.18 -0.10
CA VAL A 56 -11.37 -8.03 0.92
C VAL A 56 -11.79 -6.97 1.93
N MET A 57 -12.20 -5.77 1.48
CA MET A 57 -12.61 -4.70 2.39
C MET A 57 -13.80 -5.11 3.26
N VAL A 58 -14.79 -5.82 2.70
CA VAL A 58 -15.93 -6.36 3.48
C VAL A 58 -15.48 -7.42 4.49
N SER A 59 -14.55 -8.30 4.12
CA SER A 59 -13.99 -9.30 5.04
C SER A 59 -13.21 -8.66 6.17
N VAL A 60 -12.46 -7.59 5.89
CA VAL A 60 -11.75 -6.81 6.91
C VAL A 60 -12.74 -6.14 7.85
N ALA A 61 -13.77 -5.45 7.33
CA ALA A 61 -14.78 -4.80 8.16
C ALA A 61 -15.45 -5.75 9.16
N LYS A 62 -15.67 -7.01 8.75
CA LYS A 62 -16.25 -8.05 9.62
C LYS A 62 -15.28 -8.60 10.66
N ALA A 63 -14.00 -8.71 10.32
CA ALA A 63 -13.01 -9.36 11.17
C ALA A 63 -12.24 -8.37 12.07
N VAL A 64 -12.20 -7.08 11.70
CA VAL A 64 -11.42 -6.07 12.41
C VAL A 64 -11.86 -5.82 13.85
N PRO A 65 -13.16 -5.85 14.24
CA PRO A 65 -13.55 -5.62 15.63
C PRO A 65 -12.95 -6.66 16.60
N GLU A 66 -12.87 -7.91 16.13
CA GLU A 66 -12.32 -9.05 16.86
C GLU A 66 -10.81 -9.17 16.76
N TRP A 67 -10.17 -8.40 15.87
CA TRP A 67 -8.73 -8.45 15.70
C TRP A 67 -8.03 -8.02 17.00
N ARG A 68 -7.09 -8.86 17.44
CA ARG A 68 -6.19 -8.57 18.54
C ARG A 68 -4.76 -8.72 18.04
N LYS A 69 -3.89 -7.81 18.45
CA LYS A 69 -2.45 -7.88 18.19
C LYS A 69 -1.91 -9.15 18.84
N ASP A 70 -1.60 -10.15 18.01
CA ASP A 70 -1.01 -11.41 18.43
C ASP A 70 0.48 -11.35 18.08
N HIS A 71 1.32 -11.15 19.10
CA HIS A 71 2.77 -11.02 18.93
C HIS A 71 3.41 -12.28 18.30
N SER A 72 2.71 -13.42 18.29
CA SER A 72 3.17 -14.67 17.67
C SER A 72 2.79 -14.83 16.19
N LYS A 73 1.86 -14.02 15.66
CA LYS A 73 1.29 -14.15 14.29
C LYS A 73 1.60 -12.99 13.35
N GLY A 74 2.50 -12.10 13.76
CA GLY A 74 2.88 -10.90 13.00
C GLY A 74 1.96 -9.70 13.27
N GLY A 75 2.36 -8.54 12.74
CA GLY A 75 1.63 -7.29 12.90
C GLY A 75 0.30 -7.26 12.14
N PHE A 76 -0.42 -6.13 12.25
CA PHE A 76 -1.70 -5.92 11.57
C PHE A 76 -1.66 -6.20 10.06
N ARG A 77 -0.54 -5.90 9.40
CA ARG A 77 -0.35 -6.15 7.96
C ARG A 77 -0.35 -7.63 7.61
N SER A 78 0.28 -8.47 8.43
CA SER A 78 0.28 -9.93 8.25
C SER A 78 -1.14 -10.49 8.39
N TRP A 79 -1.92 -9.95 9.33
CA TRP A 79 -3.34 -10.32 9.46
C TRP A 79 -4.20 -9.85 8.27
N LEU A 80 -4.02 -8.60 7.84
CA LEU A 80 -4.69 -8.06 6.66
C LEU A 80 -4.34 -8.88 5.40
N TYR A 81 -3.07 -9.29 5.28
CA TYR A 81 -2.60 -10.21 4.25
C TYR A 81 -3.35 -11.54 4.30
N ALA A 82 -3.46 -12.16 5.48
CA ALA A 82 -4.15 -13.42 5.63
C ALA A 82 -5.62 -13.30 5.20
N ILE A 83 -6.29 -12.19 5.52
CA ILE A 83 -7.66 -11.92 5.06
C ILE A 83 -7.71 -11.76 3.54
N ALA A 84 -6.82 -10.94 2.96
CA ALA A 84 -6.78 -10.72 1.52
C ALA A 84 -6.55 -12.03 0.75
N ARG A 85 -5.60 -12.84 1.20
CA ARG A 85 -5.30 -14.17 0.66
C ARG A 85 -6.49 -15.12 0.78
N ASN A 86 -7.16 -15.16 1.92
CA ASN A 86 -8.31 -16.06 2.12
C ASN A 86 -9.50 -15.65 1.23
N ALA A 87 -9.76 -14.34 1.09
CA ALA A 87 -10.79 -13.83 0.19
C ALA A 87 -10.47 -14.12 -1.29
N LEU A 88 -9.20 -14.03 -1.66
CA LEU A 88 -8.67 -14.36 -2.98
C LEU A 88 -8.86 -15.85 -3.32
N ILE A 89 -8.41 -16.75 -2.44
CA ILE A 89 -8.58 -18.20 -2.59
C ILE A 89 -10.06 -18.58 -2.68
N SER A 90 -10.90 -17.98 -1.82
CA SER A 90 -12.36 -18.20 -1.84
C SER A 90 -12.99 -17.79 -3.17
N THR A 91 -12.53 -16.69 -3.76
CA THR A 91 -13.06 -16.17 -5.03
C THR A 91 -12.71 -17.07 -6.22
N LEU A 92 -11.49 -17.60 -6.27
CA LEU A 92 -11.06 -18.53 -7.32
C LEU A 92 -11.77 -19.87 -7.21
N ARG A 93 -11.89 -20.40 -5.99
CA ARG A 93 -12.56 -21.68 -5.75
C ARG A 93 -14.04 -21.66 -6.14
N LYS A 94 -14.72 -20.52 -5.93
CA LYS A 94 -16.14 -20.36 -6.27
C LYS A 94 -16.39 -20.12 -7.76
N SER A 95 -15.45 -19.49 -8.46
CA SER A 95 -15.69 -19.06 -9.84
C SER A 95 -15.42 -20.15 -10.87
N GLY A 96 -14.68 -21.21 -10.52
CA GLY A 96 -14.26 -22.27 -11.48
C GLY A 96 -13.50 -21.72 -12.70
N ARG A 97 -13.15 -20.44 -12.68
CA ARG A 97 -12.52 -19.67 -13.74
C ARG A 97 -11.05 -19.55 -13.39
N GLU A 98 -10.20 -20.04 -14.28
CA GLU A 98 -8.85 -19.50 -14.37
C GLU A 98 -8.98 -18.00 -14.71
N PRO A 99 -8.30 -17.10 -13.97
CA PRO A 99 -8.19 -15.72 -14.40
C PRO A 99 -7.66 -15.71 -15.83
N ALA A 100 -8.35 -15.03 -16.75
CA ALA A 100 -7.96 -14.98 -18.17
C ALA A 100 -6.60 -14.28 -18.42
N GLY A 101 -5.89 -13.89 -17.35
CA GLY A 101 -4.48 -13.53 -17.39
C GLY A 101 -3.84 -13.80 -16.02
N GLY A 102 -2.74 -14.57 -16.00
CA GLY A 102 -1.67 -14.64 -14.99
C GLY A 102 -1.98 -14.92 -13.52
N GLY A 103 -3.20 -14.70 -13.05
CA GLY A 103 -3.54 -14.68 -11.63
C GLY A 103 -3.49 -16.07 -10.98
N SER A 104 -3.81 -17.13 -11.72
CA SER A 104 -3.73 -18.51 -11.21
C SER A 104 -2.29 -18.91 -10.90
N GLU A 105 -1.35 -18.54 -11.78
CA GLU A 105 0.07 -18.86 -11.66
C GLU A 105 0.72 -18.11 -10.48
N PHE A 106 0.44 -16.81 -10.33
CA PHE A 106 0.87 -16.03 -9.17
C PHE A 106 0.36 -16.63 -7.84
N LEU A 107 -0.87 -17.13 -7.83
CA LEU A 107 -1.47 -17.76 -6.66
C LEU A 107 -0.87 -19.13 -6.34
N LEU A 108 -0.64 -19.98 -7.35
CA LEU A 108 0.04 -21.26 -7.16
C LEU A 108 1.45 -21.02 -6.59
N GLN A 109 2.17 -20.04 -7.12
CA GLN A 109 3.50 -19.66 -6.63
C GLN A 109 3.44 -19.09 -5.20
N SER A 110 2.37 -18.38 -4.83
CA SER A 110 2.15 -17.89 -3.45
C SER A 110 1.67 -18.98 -2.47
N GLN A 111 1.15 -20.11 -2.96
CA GLN A 111 0.72 -21.25 -2.13
C GLN A 111 1.88 -22.14 -1.72
N THR A 112 2.98 -22.14 -2.48
CA THR A 112 4.14 -23.03 -2.27
C THR A 112 5.22 -22.45 -1.34
N ILE A 113 5.08 -21.19 -0.89
CA ILE A 113 6.14 -20.53 -0.09
C ILE A 113 5.85 -20.71 1.40
N GLU A 114 6.34 -21.81 1.97
CA GLU A 114 6.70 -21.87 3.39
C GLU A 114 8.05 -21.14 3.56
N GLY A 115 8.03 -19.92 4.12
CA GLY A 115 9.22 -19.05 4.30
C GLY A 115 8.86 -17.64 4.78
N PRO A 116 9.84 -16.78 5.16
CA PRO A 116 9.63 -15.64 6.09
C PRO A 116 8.74 -14.47 5.60
N ALA A 117 8.30 -14.48 4.35
CA ALA A 117 7.17 -13.70 3.85
C ALA A 117 6.86 -14.21 2.44
N SER A 118 5.60 -14.49 2.11
CA SER A 118 5.22 -14.86 0.74
C SER A 118 5.49 -13.72 -0.26
N GLU A 119 5.61 -14.02 -1.56
CA GLU A 119 5.75 -12.98 -2.61
C GLU A 119 4.58 -11.96 -2.59
N LEU A 120 3.40 -12.43 -2.21
CA LEU A 120 2.22 -11.59 -2.03
C LEU A 120 2.36 -10.60 -0.86
N GLU A 121 2.94 -11.01 0.27
CA GLU A 121 3.26 -10.10 1.38
C GLU A 121 4.22 -9.00 0.94
N ARG A 122 5.28 -9.36 0.20
CA ARG A 122 6.24 -8.39 -0.34
C ARG A 122 5.57 -7.38 -1.28
N LEU A 123 4.70 -7.83 -2.17
CA LEU A 123 3.98 -6.93 -3.08
C LEU A 123 3.04 -5.99 -2.35
N ILE A 124 2.31 -6.48 -1.34
CA ILE A 124 1.43 -5.66 -0.50
C ILE A 124 2.25 -4.61 0.26
N ASP A 125 3.36 -5.00 0.89
CA ASP A 125 4.22 -4.07 1.63
C ASP A 125 4.81 -2.99 0.73
N GLN A 126 5.31 -3.38 -0.44
CA GLN A 126 5.81 -2.43 -1.44
C GLN A 126 4.71 -1.48 -1.91
N GLU A 127 3.51 -2.00 -2.18
CA GLU A 127 2.41 -1.19 -2.70
C GLU A 127 1.78 -0.28 -1.63
N HIS A 128 1.77 -0.74 -0.37
CA HIS A 128 1.42 0.08 0.77
C HIS A 128 2.43 1.23 0.96
N HIS A 129 3.73 0.92 0.93
CA HIS A 129 4.77 1.95 1.01
C HIS A 129 4.64 2.98 -0.13
N ARG A 130 4.39 2.51 -1.35
CA ARG A 130 4.13 3.38 -2.51
C ARG A 130 2.86 4.22 -2.35
N SER A 131 1.81 3.68 -1.74
CA SER A 131 0.57 4.42 -1.44
C SER A 131 0.81 5.56 -0.45
N LEU A 132 1.54 5.27 0.63
CA LEU A 132 1.89 6.26 1.64
C LEU A 132 2.76 7.35 1.03
N LEU A 133 3.78 6.96 0.24
CA LEU A 133 4.62 7.91 -0.48
C LEU A 133 3.80 8.77 -1.43
N ARG A 134 2.87 8.19 -2.21
CA ARG A 134 2.01 8.95 -3.12
C ARG A 134 1.18 9.99 -2.38
N ARG A 135 0.54 9.60 -1.27
CA ARG A 135 -0.28 10.51 -0.47
C ARG A 135 0.51 11.62 0.19
N ALA A 136 1.61 11.26 0.84
CA ALA A 136 2.49 12.24 1.47
C ALA A 136 3.05 13.19 0.41
N ALA A 137 3.38 12.67 -0.78
CA ALA A 137 3.81 13.49 -1.90
C ALA A 137 2.72 14.46 -2.34
N GLU A 138 1.46 14.03 -2.45
CA GLU A 138 0.35 14.92 -2.84
C GLU A 138 0.20 16.12 -1.90
N LEU A 139 0.47 15.95 -0.60
CA LEU A 139 0.41 17.04 0.39
C LEU A 139 1.48 18.12 0.17
N VAL A 140 2.66 17.74 -0.34
CA VAL A 140 3.80 18.64 -0.53
C VAL A 140 3.99 19.05 -1.99
N ARG A 141 3.11 18.58 -2.89
CA ARG A 141 3.24 18.77 -4.34
C ARG A 141 3.44 20.24 -4.70
N ASP A 142 2.61 21.11 -4.13
CA ASP A 142 2.58 22.54 -4.45
C ASP A 142 3.83 23.30 -3.93
N GLU A 143 4.66 22.65 -3.10
CA GLU A 143 5.92 23.21 -2.62
C GLU A 143 7.08 23.02 -3.62
N PHE A 144 6.92 22.18 -4.65
CA PHE A 144 7.97 21.83 -5.59
C PHE A 144 7.66 22.25 -7.03
N LYS A 145 8.71 22.56 -7.80
CA LYS A 145 8.58 22.79 -9.25
C LYS A 145 8.12 21.51 -9.96
N ASP A 146 7.25 21.65 -10.94
CA ASP A 146 6.69 20.54 -11.74
C ASP A 146 7.75 19.57 -12.28
N THR A 147 8.90 20.06 -12.74
CA THR A 147 9.99 19.21 -13.27
C THR A 147 10.68 18.38 -12.19
N SER A 148 10.86 18.94 -10.98
CA SER A 148 11.41 18.20 -9.83
C SER A 148 10.40 17.17 -9.32
N TRP A 149 9.13 17.54 -9.31
CA TRP A 149 8.03 16.65 -8.98
C TRP A 149 7.92 15.46 -9.95
N GLN A 150 7.96 15.72 -11.26
CA GLN A 150 7.95 14.69 -12.29
C GLN A 150 9.17 13.77 -12.19
N ALA A 151 10.36 14.31 -11.90
CA ALA A 151 11.57 13.50 -11.70
C ALA A 151 11.42 12.53 -10.52
N PHE A 152 10.88 13.00 -9.39
CA PHE A 152 10.57 12.14 -8.25
C PHE A 152 9.49 11.11 -8.60
N TRP A 153 8.40 11.54 -9.25
CA TRP A 153 7.28 10.68 -9.58
C TRP A 153 7.71 9.55 -10.52
N LEU A 154 8.41 9.86 -11.62
CA LEU A 154 8.84 8.86 -12.60
C LEU A 154 9.83 7.85 -12.01
N THR A 155 10.74 8.28 -11.14
CA THR A 155 11.77 7.40 -10.58
C THR A 155 11.32 6.61 -9.36
N THR A 156 10.40 7.16 -8.56
CA THR A 156 9.97 6.55 -7.30
C THR A 156 8.64 5.82 -7.46
N LEU A 157 7.74 6.34 -8.28
CA LEU A 157 6.40 5.80 -8.53
C LEU A 157 6.20 5.29 -9.96
N GLY A 158 6.93 5.80 -10.96
CA GLY A 158 6.80 5.44 -12.37
C GLY A 158 7.66 4.26 -12.83
N GLU A 159 8.47 3.69 -11.93
CA GLU A 159 9.38 2.56 -12.21
C GLU A 159 10.49 2.84 -13.25
N LEU A 160 10.70 4.11 -13.66
CA LEU A 160 11.83 4.47 -14.52
C LEU A 160 13.14 4.55 -13.74
N SER A 161 14.24 4.19 -14.37
CA SER A 161 15.58 4.45 -13.85
C SER A 161 15.88 5.96 -13.87
N VAL A 162 16.84 6.38 -13.04
CA VAL A 162 17.29 7.78 -13.00
C VAL A 162 17.80 8.27 -14.36
N PRO A 163 18.59 7.50 -15.13
CA PRO A 163 18.99 7.88 -16.48
C PRO A 163 17.81 8.08 -17.45
N GLU A 164 16.85 7.16 -17.47
CA GLU A 164 15.67 7.26 -18.36
C GLU A 164 14.79 8.45 -18.00
N ALA A 165 14.59 8.71 -16.70
CA ALA A 165 13.85 9.87 -16.24
C ALA A 165 14.58 11.19 -16.56
N ALA A 166 15.91 11.21 -16.47
CA ALA A 166 16.73 12.36 -16.82
C ALA A 166 16.61 12.69 -18.31
N GLU A 167 16.71 11.68 -19.18
CA GLU A 167 16.51 11.83 -20.62
C GLU A 167 15.10 12.34 -20.95
N LYS A 168 14.08 11.69 -20.38
CA LYS A 168 12.67 12.05 -20.62
C LYS A 168 12.31 13.48 -20.18
N LEU A 169 12.92 13.96 -19.10
CA LEU A 169 12.68 15.28 -18.55
C LEU A 169 13.67 16.35 -19.03
N GLN A 170 14.62 15.97 -19.89
CA GLN A 170 15.71 16.84 -20.34
C GLN A 170 16.49 17.46 -19.16
N LEU A 171 16.72 16.65 -18.12
CA LEU A 171 17.46 17.01 -16.91
C LEU A 171 18.79 16.24 -16.85
N SER A 172 19.72 16.71 -16.03
CA SER A 172 20.87 15.88 -15.65
C SER A 172 20.45 14.81 -14.64
N THR A 173 21.14 13.68 -14.65
CA THR A 173 20.96 12.63 -13.63
C THR A 173 21.16 13.19 -12.21
N GLY A 174 22.12 14.10 -12.03
CA GLY A 174 22.34 14.82 -10.78
C GLY A 174 21.13 15.67 -10.33
N ALA A 175 20.45 16.34 -11.27
CA ALA A 175 19.22 17.08 -10.97
C ALA A 175 18.08 16.16 -10.54
N VAL A 176 17.97 14.98 -11.14
CA VAL A 176 16.98 13.95 -10.74
C VAL A 176 17.26 13.42 -9.33
N TYR A 177 18.53 13.10 -9.01
CA TYR A 177 18.92 12.69 -7.65
C TYR A 177 18.65 13.80 -6.61
N ALA A 178 18.97 15.06 -6.94
CA ALA A 178 18.72 16.19 -6.06
C ALA A 178 17.23 16.42 -5.81
N ALA A 179 16.39 16.33 -6.86
CA ALA A 179 14.94 16.41 -6.73
C ALA A 179 14.39 15.31 -5.81
N ARG A 180 14.81 14.06 -6.04
CA ARG A 180 14.40 12.91 -5.22
C ARG A 180 14.79 13.09 -3.75
N SER A 181 16.03 13.50 -3.48
CA SER A 181 16.52 13.70 -2.11
C SER A 181 15.76 14.81 -1.37
N ARG A 182 15.51 15.95 -2.02
CA ARG A 182 14.75 17.06 -1.40
C ARG A 182 13.32 16.67 -1.08
N ILE A 183 12.63 16.04 -2.03
CA ILE A 183 11.24 15.63 -1.85
C ILE A 183 11.15 14.57 -0.76
N LEU A 184 12.01 13.54 -0.76
CA LEU A 184 12.03 12.53 0.30
C LEU A 184 12.30 13.12 1.70
N ARG A 185 13.21 14.09 1.81
CA ARG A 185 13.46 14.78 3.09
C ARG A 185 12.22 15.52 3.57
N ARG A 186 11.56 16.26 2.68
CA ARG A 186 10.34 17.00 3.03
C ARG A 186 9.21 16.05 3.44
N LEU A 187 9.09 14.91 2.76
CA LEU A 187 8.14 13.85 3.13
C LEU A 187 8.41 13.29 4.53
N GLN A 188 9.67 13.12 4.92
CA GLN A 188 10.05 12.67 6.25
C GLN A 188 9.69 13.71 7.32
N GLU A 189 9.89 14.99 7.05
CA GLU A 189 9.51 16.08 7.95
C GLU A 189 7.99 16.13 8.17
N VAL A 190 7.22 16.04 7.08
CA VAL A 190 5.76 16.04 7.13
C VAL A 190 5.23 14.78 7.82
N ALA A 191 5.76 13.60 7.51
CA ALA A 191 5.36 12.36 8.18
C ALA A 191 5.66 12.38 9.69
N GLY A 192 6.80 12.95 10.10
CA GLY A 192 7.14 13.11 11.52
C GLY A 192 6.25 14.13 12.24
N GLN A 193 5.68 15.10 11.52
CA GLN A 193 4.72 16.07 12.08
C GLN A 193 3.33 15.43 12.30
N TYR A 194 2.87 14.57 11.39
CA TYR A 194 1.60 13.85 11.56
C TYR A 194 1.60 12.88 12.76
N ASP A 195 2.72 12.20 13.03
CA ASP A 195 2.86 11.36 14.22
C ASP A 195 2.80 12.20 15.52
N HIS A 196 3.25 13.46 15.47
CA HIS A 196 3.22 14.38 16.61
C HIS A 196 1.86 15.10 16.80
N GLU A 197 1.18 15.49 15.71
CA GLU A 197 -0.15 16.13 15.78
C GLU A 197 -1.25 15.16 16.22
N GLU A 198 -1.14 13.87 15.87
CA GLU A 198 -2.05 12.83 16.39
C GLU A 198 -1.90 12.63 17.91
N MET A 199 -0.71 12.85 18.49
CA MET A 199 -0.50 12.84 19.94
C MET A 199 -0.98 14.14 20.62
N ALA A 200 -0.86 15.28 19.95
CA ALA A 200 -1.23 16.58 20.51
C ALA A 200 -2.75 16.85 20.51
N THR A 201 -3.50 16.22 19.61
CA THR A 201 -4.96 16.39 19.51
C THR A 201 -5.74 15.50 20.50
N GLN A 202 -5.04 14.72 21.33
CA GLN A 202 -5.63 13.81 22.33
C GLN A 202 -5.31 14.18 23.79
N LEU A 203 -4.83 15.40 24.03
CA LEU A 203 -4.76 16.02 25.37
C LEU A 203 -5.82 17.10 25.49
#